data_AF-A0A843ICU8-F1
#
_entry.id   AF-A0A843ICU8-F1
#
_cell.length_a   1.000
_cell.length_b   1.000
_cell.length_c   1.000
_cell.angle_alpha   90.00
_cell.angle_beta   90.00
_cell.angle_gamma   90.00
#
_symmetry.space_group_name_H-M   'P 1'
#
loop_
_entity.id
_entity.type
_entity.pdbx_description
1 polymer ?
#
loop_
_entity_poly.entity_id
_entity_poly.type
_entity_poly.pdbx_seq_one_letter_code
_entity_poly.pdbx_strand_id
1 'polypeptide(L)'
;MVVYLIGAGPGDADLITLKAVKALNKADVVLYDYLANEEILAHAPEDAEKIYVGKKAGQHYKTQDQINELIVQQAKAHENVVRLKGGDPFVFGRGGEEILALMENDIKFEVIPGVTSAIGAPTSLGLPVTHRAVATSVTIVTG
;
A
#
# COMPACT_ATOMS: atom_id res chain seq x y z
N MET A 1 -9.86 -3.33 -16.46
CA MET A 1 -8.50 -3.55 -15.97
C MET A 1 -7.98 -2.28 -15.34
N VAL A 2 -7.82 -2.28 -14.01
CA VAL A 2 -7.27 -1.17 -13.23
C VAL A 2 -6.48 -1.72 -12.05
N VAL A 3 -5.33 -1.09 -11.77
CA VAL A 3 -4.51 -1.39 -10.60
C VAL A 3 -4.70 -0.30 -9.54
N TYR A 4 -5.14 -0.69 -8.34
CA TYR A 4 -5.24 0.22 -7.20
C TYR A 4 -3.99 0.09 -6.33
N LEU A 5 -3.19 1.15 -6.23
CA LEU A 5 -2.12 1.26 -5.23
C LEU A 5 -2.70 1.90 -3.97
N ILE A 6 -2.82 1.11 -2.90
CA ILE A 6 -3.57 1.46 -1.71
C ILE A 6 -2.64 1.59 -0.51
N GLY A 7 -2.75 2.70 0.22
CA GLY A 7 -2.18 2.82 1.57
C GLY A 7 -3.07 2.16 2.62
N ALA A 8 -2.53 1.17 3.32
CA ALA A 8 -3.20 0.41 4.37
C ALA A 8 -3.27 1.17 5.72
N GLY A 9 -2.53 2.27 5.87
CA GLY A 9 -2.38 2.94 7.16
C GLY A 9 -1.23 2.36 8.01
N PRO A 10 -1.04 2.87 9.24
CA PRO A 10 0.17 2.59 10.04
C PRO A 10 0.11 1.26 10.82
N GLY A 11 -0.99 0.50 10.73
CA GLY A 11 -1.13 -0.83 11.35
C GLY A 11 -2.54 -1.09 11.88
N ASP A 12 -3.14 -0.11 12.57
CA ASP A 12 -4.55 -0.17 13.01
C ASP A 12 -5.47 -0.21 11.78
N ALA A 13 -6.30 -1.26 11.70
CA ALA A 13 -7.17 -1.51 10.56
C ALA A 13 -8.22 -0.41 10.39
N ASP A 14 -8.65 0.25 11.47
CA ASP A 14 -9.65 1.32 11.42
C ASP A 14 -9.10 2.61 10.77
N LEU A 15 -7.78 2.71 10.57
CA LEU A 15 -7.14 3.84 9.90
C LEU A 15 -7.07 3.68 8.38
N ILE A 16 -7.55 2.56 7.83
CA ILE A 16 -7.73 2.42 6.39
C ILE A 16 -8.78 3.42 5.87
N THR A 17 -8.56 4.00 4.69
CA THR A 17 -9.54 4.94 4.14
C THR A 17 -10.77 4.22 3.59
N LEU A 18 -11.94 4.86 3.64
CA LEU A 18 -13.16 4.31 3.01
C LEU A 18 -12.99 4.02 1.51
N LYS A 19 -12.15 4.79 0.81
CA LYS A 19 -11.86 4.58 -0.61
C LYS A 19 -11.02 3.32 -0.82
N ALA A 20 -10.05 3.06 0.06
CA ALA A 20 -9.25 1.86 0.07
C ALA A 20 -10.10 0.60 0.27
N VAL A 21 -11.00 0.60 1.26
CA VAL A 21 -11.95 -0.51 1.50
C VAL A 21 -12.82 -0.75 0.26
N LYS A 22 -13.38 0.31 -0.34
CA LYS A 22 -14.22 0.17 -1.55
C LYS A 22 -13.49 -0.42 -2.75
N ALA A 23 -12.19 -0.16 -2.89
CA ALA A 23 -11.37 -0.77 -3.94
C ALA A 23 -11.03 -2.23 -3.59
N LEU A 24 -10.69 -2.51 -2.33
CA LEU A 24 -10.36 -3.84 -1.83
C LEU A 24 -11.54 -4.82 -1.95
N ASN A 25 -12.76 -4.37 -1.65
CA ASN A 25 -14.00 -5.15 -1.82
C ASN A 25 -14.29 -5.59 -3.26
N LYS A 26 -13.57 -5.07 -4.26
CA LYS A 26 -13.72 -5.40 -5.68
C LYS A 26 -12.50 -6.11 -6.25
N ALA A 27 -11.50 -6.44 -5.43
CA ALA A 27 -10.25 -7.00 -5.89
C ALA A 27 -10.45 -8.42 -6.40
N ASP A 28 -9.93 -8.71 -7.60
CA ASP A 28 -9.78 -10.08 -8.08
C ASP A 28 -8.50 -10.70 -7.49
N VAL A 29 -7.47 -9.86 -7.30
CA VAL A 29 -6.18 -10.24 -6.69
C VAL A 29 -5.62 -9.11 -5.84
N VAL A 30 -5.03 -9.46 -4.70
CA VAL A 30 -4.42 -8.54 -3.74
C VAL A 30 -2.95 -8.91 -3.55
N LEU A 31 -2.06 -8.04 -4.02
CA LEU A 31 -0.62 -8.12 -3.76
C LEU A 31 -0.28 -7.28 -2.52
N TYR A 32 0.19 -7.92 -1.45
CA TYR A 32 0.41 -7.28 -0.16
C TYR A 32 1.79 -7.60 0.44
N ASP A 33 2.29 -6.68 1.26
CA ASP A 33 3.52 -6.88 2.03
C ASP A 33 3.24 -7.08 3.52
N TYR A 34 4.30 -7.21 4.32
CA TYR A 34 4.23 -7.55 5.75
C TYR A 34 3.33 -6.61 6.58
N LEU A 35 3.15 -5.37 6.12
CA LEU A 35 2.43 -4.35 6.88
C LEU A 35 0.91 -4.40 6.66
N ALA A 36 0.41 -5.29 5.79
CA ALA A 36 -1.02 -5.53 5.66
C ALA A 36 -1.49 -6.55 6.71
N ASN A 37 -2.30 -6.08 7.66
CA ASN A 37 -2.94 -6.90 8.69
C ASN A 37 -4.04 -7.80 8.06
N GLU A 38 -4.25 -8.99 8.63
CA GLU A 38 -5.32 -9.93 8.23
C GLU A 38 -6.71 -9.28 8.25
N GLU A 39 -6.96 -8.39 9.22
CA GLU A 39 -8.21 -7.62 9.32
C GLU A 39 -8.47 -6.76 8.08
N ILE A 40 -7.43 -6.14 7.53
CA ILE A 40 -7.55 -5.35 6.29
C ILE A 40 -7.81 -6.29 5.11
N LEU A 41 -7.06 -7.40 5.02
CA LEU A 41 -7.23 -8.39 3.95
C LEU A 41 -8.60 -9.07 3.96
N ALA A 42 -9.31 -9.07 5.08
CA ALA A 42 -10.67 -9.59 5.22
C ALA A 42 -11.73 -8.75 4.48
N HIS A 43 -11.42 -7.52 4.07
CA HIS A 43 -12.30 -6.74 3.20
C HIS A 43 -12.29 -7.22 1.75
N ALA A 44 -11.23 -7.90 1.31
CA ALA A 44 -11.20 -8.48 -0.03
C ALA A 44 -12.20 -9.63 -0.14
N PRO A 45 -12.80 -9.87 -1.31
CA PRO A 45 -13.64 -11.05 -1.56
C PRO A 45 -12.96 -12.35 -1.12
N GLU A 46 -13.76 -13.34 -0.68
CA GLU A 46 -13.23 -14.63 -0.24
C GLU A 46 -12.52 -15.39 -1.36
N ASP A 47 -12.96 -15.20 -2.60
CA ASP A 47 -12.41 -15.79 -3.82
C ASP A 47 -11.26 -14.96 -4.43
N ALA A 48 -10.94 -13.79 -3.88
CA ALA A 48 -9.83 -12.99 -4.34
C ALA A 48 -8.49 -13.67 -4.03
N GLU A 49 -7.61 -13.76 -5.03
CA GLU A 49 -6.26 -14.30 -4.82
C GLU A 49 -5.44 -13.35 -3.93
N LYS A 50 -4.72 -13.89 -2.94
CA LYS A 50 -3.91 -13.10 -2.00
C LYS A 50 -2.45 -13.46 -2.15
N ILE A 51 -1.67 -12.59 -2.78
CA ILE A 51 -0.26 -12.82 -3.10
C ILE A 51 0.63 -12.00 -2.17
N TYR A 52 1.37 -12.69 -1.30
CA TYR A 52 2.37 -12.03 -0.45
C TYR A 52 3.63 -11.70 -1.25
N VAL A 53 4.02 -10.42 -1.27
CA VAL A 53 5.22 -9.90 -1.95
C VAL A 53 6.27 -9.33 -0.99
N GLY A 54 6.00 -9.34 0.32
CA GLY A 54 6.89 -8.82 1.34
C GLY A 54 8.11 -9.70 1.61
N LYS A 55 9.04 -9.20 2.43
CA LYS A 55 10.17 -9.98 2.93
C LYS A 55 9.68 -10.89 4.05
N LYS A 56 9.89 -12.20 3.93
CA LYS A 56 9.75 -13.15 5.04
C LYS A 56 11.15 -13.58 5.45
N ALA A 57 11.50 -13.45 6.74
CA ALA A 57 12.81 -13.83 7.22
C ALA A 57 13.10 -15.30 6.86
N GLY A 58 14.21 -15.56 6.15
CA GLY A 58 14.62 -16.90 5.73
C GLY A 58 14.08 -17.40 4.38
N GLN A 59 13.38 -16.58 3.58
CA GLN A 59 12.92 -16.94 2.23
C GLN A 59 13.56 -16.08 1.14
N HIS A 60 13.65 -16.61 -0.09
CA HIS A 60 14.05 -15.85 -1.28
C HIS A 60 13.14 -14.62 -1.43
N TYR A 61 13.75 -13.44 -1.35
CA TYR A 61 13.04 -12.16 -1.47
C TYR A 61 12.74 -11.86 -2.94
N LYS A 62 11.56 -11.28 -3.22
CA LYS A 62 11.34 -10.63 -4.51
C LYS A 62 12.07 -9.29 -4.54
N THR A 63 12.80 -9.01 -5.62
CA THR A 63 13.31 -7.67 -5.90
C THR A 63 12.15 -6.75 -6.24
N GLN A 64 12.36 -5.44 -6.22
CA GLN A 64 11.31 -4.51 -6.64
C GLN A 64 10.93 -4.71 -8.11
N ASP A 65 11.89 -4.96 -8.99
CA ASP A 65 11.62 -5.24 -10.40
C ASP A 65 10.72 -6.48 -10.56
N GLN A 66 10.97 -7.54 -9.78
CA GLN A 66 10.11 -8.73 -9.76
C GLN A 66 8.70 -8.43 -9.22
N ILE A 67 8.56 -7.50 -8.26
CA ILE A 67 7.25 -7.05 -7.79
C ILE A 67 6.55 -6.25 -8.89
N ASN A 68 7.25 -5.35 -9.57
CA ASN A 68 6.72 -4.55 -10.66
C ASN A 68 6.24 -5.45 -11.82
N GLU A 69 7.07 -6.40 -12.24
CA GLU A 69 6.70 -7.41 -13.26
C GLU A 69 5.47 -8.21 -12.84
N LEU A 70 5.41 -8.63 -11.58
CA LEU A 70 4.26 -9.38 -11.06
C LEU A 70 2.99 -8.52 -11.07
N ILE A 71 3.05 -7.25 -10.65
CA ILE A 71 1.90 -6.34 -10.72
C ILE A 71 1.42 -6.22 -12.18
N VAL A 72 2.33 -6.05 -13.14
CA VAL A 72 2.01 -5.96 -14.57
C VAL A 72 1.37 -7.26 -15.09
N GLN A 73 1.91 -8.42 -14.69
CA GLN A 73 1.36 -9.72 -15.04
C GLN A 73 -0.07 -9.90 -14.51
N GLN A 74 -0.27 -9.59 -13.23
CA GLN A 74 -1.58 -9.68 -12.59
C GLN A 74 -2.58 -8.71 -13.21
N ALA A 75 -2.13 -7.49 -13.54
CA ALA A 75 -2.98 -6.53 -14.24
C ALA A 75 -3.47 -7.10 -15.57
N LYS A 76 -2.61 -7.74 -16.37
CA LYS A 76 -3.00 -8.34 -17.65
C LYS A 76 -3.97 -9.53 -17.52
N ALA A 77 -4.04 -10.17 -16.35
CA ALA A 77 -4.88 -11.33 -16.10
C ALA A 77 -6.21 -11.01 -15.41
N HIS A 78 -6.33 -9.84 -14.74
CA HIS A 78 -7.44 -9.51 -13.87
C HIS A 78 -8.02 -8.12 -14.16
N GLU A 79 -9.30 -7.91 -13.84
CA GLU A 79 -9.97 -6.63 -14.07
C GLU A 79 -9.64 -5.60 -12.97
N ASN A 80 -9.51 -6.05 -11.73
CA ASN A 80 -9.24 -5.25 -10.54
C ASN A 80 -8.10 -5.85 -9.74
N VAL A 81 -6.93 -5.23 -9.82
CA VAL A 81 -5.73 -5.64 -9.06
C VAL A 81 -5.51 -4.64 -7.93
N VAL A 82 -5.28 -5.12 -6.72
CA VAL A 82 -4.90 -4.27 -5.58
C VAL A 82 -3.45 -4.52 -5.21
N ARG A 83 -2.64 -3.45 -5.16
CA ARG A 83 -1.35 -3.41 -4.49
C ARG A 83 -1.52 -2.72 -3.14
N LEU A 84 -1.62 -3.50 -2.07
CA LEU A 84 -1.81 -3.01 -0.71
C LEU A 84 -0.47 -2.79 -0.01
N LYS A 85 -0.21 -1.55 0.40
CA LYS A 85 1.09 -1.11 0.96
C LYS A 85 0.89 -0.54 2.36
N GLY A 86 1.78 -0.87 3.29
CA GLY A 86 1.78 -0.24 4.61
C GLY A 86 1.93 1.28 4.56
N GLY A 87 1.23 1.99 5.43
CA GLY A 87 1.28 3.45 5.51
C GLY A 87 0.65 4.12 4.30
N ASP A 88 1.44 4.97 3.64
CA ASP A 88 1.08 5.66 2.40
C ASP A 88 1.96 5.15 1.23
N PRO A 89 1.40 4.92 0.02
CA PRO A 89 2.16 4.40 -1.12
C PRO A 89 3.40 5.21 -1.49
N PHE A 90 3.39 6.53 -1.24
CA PHE A 90 4.41 7.47 -1.69
C PHE A 90 5.34 7.99 -0.59
N VAL A 91 5.10 7.64 0.68
CA VAL A 91 6.05 7.94 1.77
C VAL A 91 6.97 6.74 2.00
N PHE A 92 8.15 6.76 1.38
CA PHE A 92 9.14 5.66 1.39
C PHE A 92 8.60 4.28 0.98
N GLY A 93 7.43 4.24 0.32
CA GLY A 93 6.76 3.01 -0.07
C GLY A 93 7.18 2.48 -1.45
N ARG A 94 8.01 3.20 -2.21
CA ARG A 94 8.36 2.85 -3.61
C ARG A 94 7.17 2.81 -4.58
N GLY A 95 6.01 3.37 -4.20
CA GLY A 95 4.86 3.42 -5.10
C GLY A 95 5.14 4.14 -6.42
N GLY A 96 6.10 5.08 -6.44
CA GLY A 96 6.57 5.74 -7.66
C GLY A 96 7.16 4.77 -8.69
N GLU A 97 7.93 3.78 -8.25
CA GLU A 97 8.53 2.77 -9.14
C GLU A 97 7.47 1.82 -9.71
N GLU A 98 6.51 1.44 -8.85
CA GLU A 98 5.40 0.56 -9.24
C GLU A 98 4.49 1.24 -10.28
N ILE A 99 4.18 2.54 -10.16
CA ILE A 99 3.37 3.25 -11.17
C ILE A 99 4.12 3.46 -12.49
N LEU A 100 5.44 3.64 -12.47
CA LEU A 100 6.21 3.81 -13.70
C LEU A 100 6.14 2.53 -14.55
N ALA A 101 6.30 1.36 -13.93
CA ALA A 101 6.15 0.08 -14.61
C ALA A 101 4.74 -0.12 -15.21
N LEU A 102 3.70 0.36 -14.52
CA LEU A 102 2.32 0.35 -15.03
C LEU A 102 2.15 1.27 -16.24
N MET A 103 2.69 2.49 -16.17
CA MET A 103 2.66 3.48 -17.26
C MET A 103 3.39 2.96 -18.50
N GLU A 104 4.56 2.36 -18.34
CA GLU A 104 5.35 1.77 -19.44
C GLU A 104 4.62 0.61 -20.15
N ASN A 105 3.61 0.03 -19.50
CA ASN A 105 2.80 -1.06 -20.05
C ASN A 105 1.36 -0.61 -20.42
N ASP A 106 1.09 0.70 -20.45
CA ASP A 106 -0.24 1.27 -20.74
C ASP A 106 -1.36 0.76 -19.81
N ILE A 107 -1.01 0.44 -18.56
CA ILE A 107 -1.95 -0.08 -17.57
C ILE A 107 -2.56 1.07 -16.78
N LYS A 108 -3.89 1.14 -16.73
CA LYS A 108 -4.61 2.10 -15.89
C LYS A 108 -4.39 1.81 -14.43
N PHE A 109 -4.14 2.85 -13.64
CA PHE A 109 -3.98 2.73 -12.21
C PHE A 109 -4.64 3.89 -11.46
N GLU A 110 -4.90 3.66 -10.18
CA GLU A 110 -5.38 4.67 -9.25
C GLU A 110 -4.60 4.55 -7.94
N VAL A 111 -4.12 5.69 -7.43
CA VAL A 111 -3.43 5.75 -6.14
C VAL A 111 -4.40 6.24 -5.08
N ILE A 112 -4.53 5.46 -4.01
CA ILE A 112 -5.37 5.77 -2.86
C ILE A 112 -4.43 6.00 -1.66
N PRO A 113 -4.37 7.24 -1.14
CA PRO A 113 -3.47 7.56 -0.04
C PRO A 113 -3.89 6.83 1.24
N GLY A 114 -2.90 6.63 2.11
CA GLY A 114 -3.10 6.06 3.45
C GLY A 114 -2.51 6.94 4.53
N VAL A 115 -2.88 6.68 5.79
CA VAL A 115 -2.25 7.37 6.92
C VAL A 115 -0.82 6.84 7.08
N THR A 116 0.17 7.69 6.77
CA THR A 116 1.58 7.32 6.95
C THR A 116 1.94 7.15 8.44
N SER A 117 2.84 6.21 8.74
CA SER A 117 3.38 6.03 10.10
C SER A 117 4.07 7.29 10.63
N ALA A 118 4.62 8.13 9.75
CA ALA A 118 5.25 9.40 10.13
C ALA A 118 4.31 10.37 10.88
N ILE A 119 2.98 10.23 10.68
CA ILE A 119 1.96 11.05 11.37
C ILE A 119 1.12 10.17 12.29
N GLY A 120 0.70 8.99 11.83
CA GLY A 120 -0.18 8.10 12.58
C GLY A 120 0.44 7.59 13.88
N ALA A 121 1.73 7.21 13.86
CA ALA A 121 2.40 6.68 15.05
C ALA A 121 2.55 7.71 16.19
N PRO A 122 2.99 8.97 15.97
CA PRO A 122 2.99 9.96 17.05
C PRO A 122 1.56 10.33 17.47
N THR A 123 0.59 10.38 16.55
CA THR A 123 -0.81 10.68 16.87
C THR A 123 -1.43 9.64 17.80
N SER A 124 -1.16 8.35 17.61
CA SER A 124 -1.68 7.28 18.49
C SER A 124 -1.13 7.36 19.93
N LEU A 125 -0.02 8.08 20.11
CA LEU A 125 0.57 8.39 21.42
C LEU A 125 0.14 9.76 21.96
N GLY A 126 -0.74 10.49 21.27
CA GLY A 126 -1.16 11.85 21.63
C GLY A 126 -0.08 12.92 21.39
N LEU A 127 0.92 12.62 20.56
CA LEU A 127 2.02 13.53 20.24
C LEU A 127 1.77 14.19 18.89
N PRO A 128 1.61 15.53 18.82
CA PRO A 128 1.45 16.20 17.54
C PRO A 128 2.82 16.39 16.88
N VAL A 129 2.89 16.12 15.56
CA VAL A 129 4.13 16.34 14.77
C VAL A 129 4.45 17.82 14.58
N THR A 130 3.47 18.71 14.78
CA THR A 130 3.66 20.15 14.82
C THR A 130 2.93 20.76 16.01
N HIS A 131 3.50 21.82 16.55
CA HIS A 131 2.83 22.69 17.50
C HIS A 131 3.35 24.09 17.29
N ARG A 132 2.48 25.10 17.25
CA ARG A 132 2.84 26.47 16.85
C ARG A 132 4.05 27.03 17.61
N ALA A 133 4.17 26.71 18.89
CA ALA A 133 5.27 27.17 19.75
C ALA A 133 6.52 26.26 19.75
N VAL A 134 6.49 25.12 19.05
CA VAL A 134 7.56 24.10 19.09
C VAL A 134 8.17 23.88 17.71
N ALA A 135 7.34 23.65 16.69
CA ALA A 135 7.81 23.31 15.35
C ALA A 135 6.88 23.89 14.26
N THR A 136 7.48 24.62 13.33
CA THR A 136 6.82 25.15 12.12
C THR A 136 7.09 24.30 10.87
N SER A 137 7.90 23.25 11.00
CA SER A 137 8.25 22.32 9.93
C SER A 137 8.32 20.90 10.45
N VAL A 138 8.09 19.94 9.55
CA VAL A 138 8.27 18.50 9.77
C VAL A 138 9.09 17.96 8.63
N THR A 139 10.09 17.13 8.95
CA THR A 139 10.93 16.45 7.95
C THR A 139 10.80 14.96 8.15
N ILE A 140 10.48 14.25 7.08
CA ILE A 140 10.38 12.79 7.06
C ILE A 140 11.62 12.28 6.31
N VAL A 141 12.45 11.48 6.97
CA VAL A 141 13.72 10.95 6.43
C VAL A 141 13.78 9.45 6.58
N THR A 142 14.42 8.78 5.61
CA THR A 142 14.82 7.37 5.74
C THR A 142 16.22 7.31 6.34
N GLY A 143 16.46 6.32 7.20
CA GLY A 143 17.78 6.01 7.77
C GLY A 143 18.63 5.15 6.85
#